data_AF-U5NVC3-F1
#
_entry.id   AF-U5NVC3-F1
#
_cell.length_a   1.000
_cell.length_b   1.000
_cell.length_c   1.000
_cell.angle_alpha   90.00
_cell.angle_beta   90.00
_cell.angle_gamma   90.00
#
_symmetry.space_group_name_H-M   'P 1'
#
loop_
_entity.id
_entity.type
_entity.pdbx_description
1 polymer ?
#
loop_
_entity_poly.entity_id
_entity_poly.type
_entity_poly.pdbx_seq_one_letter_code
_entity_poly.pdbx_strand_id
1 'polypeptide(L)'
;KSDLEPYLGLHYPATDIPQASRFLFLKNKVRMICDCSAPPVNVIQDKKLPEALTLCGSTLRAPHGCHAQYMSNMGSIASLVMSITINEDDDETGSDQQQKGRKLWGLVVCHHMSPRFVPFPLRYACEFLLQVFGIQLNKEVELAAQAKEKNILRTQTLLCDMLLRDAPIGIFTQSPNVMDLVNCDGAALCYRKQFWLLGITPSDSQIMDIVAWLREYHDSSTGLSTDSLTEAGFPGAAALGDAVCGMAAIKISTKDFIFWFRSHTAKEIKWGGAKHEPSGGNGEGRKMHP
;
A
#
# COMPACT_ATOMS: atom_id res chain seq x y z
N LYS A 1 12.00 26.54 8.21
CA LYS A 1 11.54 27.39 9.31
C LYS A 1 11.23 26.44 10.46
N SER A 2 12.03 26.45 11.53
CA SER A 2 11.94 25.48 12.64
C SER A 2 10.70 25.67 13.52
N ASP A 3 9.94 26.73 13.25
CA ASP A 3 8.68 27.14 13.85
C ASP A 3 7.44 26.49 13.21
N LEU A 4 7.59 25.72 12.13
CA LEU A 4 6.47 25.03 11.48
C LEU A 4 6.26 23.64 12.06
N GLU A 5 5.00 23.26 12.24
CA GLU A 5 4.63 21.92 12.70
C GLU A 5 5.06 20.87 11.66
N PRO A 6 5.77 19.80 12.09
CA PRO A 6 6.22 18.76 11.17
C PRO A 6 5.07 17.81 10.80
N TYR A 7 4.85 17.61 9.49
CA TYR A 7 3.89 16.62 8.99
C TYR A 7 4.50 15.21 8.81
N LEU A 8 5.74 15.00 9.27
CA LEU A 8 6.44 13.72 9.12
C LEU A 8 5.71 12.61 9.90
N GLY A 9 5.36 11.53 9.20
CA GLY A 9 4.66 10.37 9.77
C GLY A 9 3.13 10.48 9.75
N LEU A 10 2.57 11.61 9.32
CA LEU A 10 1.12 11.76 9.15
C LEU A 10 0.63 11.03 7.91
N HIS A 11 -0.48 10.30 8.06
CA HIS A 11 -1.22 9.68 6.98
C HIS A 11 -2.43 10.55 6.63
N TYR A 12 -2.78 10.53 5.35
CA TYR A 12 -3.89 11.29 4.78
C TYR A 12 -4.80 10.33 4.01
N PRO A 13 -6.13 10.55 4.05
CA PRO A 13 -7.07 9.67 3.38
C PRO A 13 -6.92 9.78 1.86
N ALA A 14 -7.17 8.67 1.14
CA ALA A 14 -7.03 8.62 -0.31
C ALA A 14 -7.94 9.60 -1.07
N THR A 15 -8.97 10.14 -0.40
CA THR A 15 -9.92 11.13 -0.90
C THR A 15 -9.33 12.54 -0.99
N ASP A 16 -8.27 12.86 -0.24
CA ASP A 16 -7.60 14.17 -0.29
C ASP A 16 -7.01 14.46 -1.68
N ILE A 17 -6.62 13.40 -2.40
CA ILE A 17 -6.20 13.47 -3.81
C ILE A 17 -7.06 12.49 -4.61
N PRO A 18 -8.21 12.94 -5.15
CA PRO A 18 -9.13 12.09 -5.90
C PRO A 18 -8.47 11.40 -7.09
N GLN A 19 -9.00 10.25 -7.50
CA GLN A 19 -8.45 9.44 -8.60
C GLN A 19 -8.24 10.24 -9.89
N ALA A 20 -9.19 11.11 -10.26
CA ALA A 20 -9.07 11.99 -11.43
C ALA A 20 -7.85 12.94 -11.33
N SER A 21 -7.56 13.45 -10.13
CA SER A 21 -6.37 14.29 -9.89
C SER A 21 -5.09 13.48 -9.96
N ARG A 22 -5.07 12.25 -9.41
CA ARG A 22 -3.93 11.33 -9.53
C ARG A 22 -3.60 11.02 -11.00
N PHE A 23 -4.61 10.78 -11.83
CA PHE A 23 -4.42 10.59 -13.27
C PHE A 23 -3.89 11.84 -13.97
N LEU A 24 -4.35 13.04 -13.58
CA LEU A 24 -3.79 14.28 -14.11
C LEU A 24 -2.31 14.49 -13.74
N PHE A 25 -1.85 14.00 -12.58
CA PHE A 25 -0.44 14.05 -12.19
C PHE A 25 0.47 13.11 -12.99
N LEU A 26 -0.09 12.09 -13.65
CA LEU A 26 0.64 11.26 -14.61
C LEU A 26 0.89 12.02 -15.92
N LYS A 27 -0.08 12.84 -16.36
CA LYS A 27 0.03 13.66 -17.58
C LYS A 27 0.81 14.95 -17.35
N ASN A 28 0.54 15.63 -16.25
CA ASN A 28 1.13 16.91 -15.89
C ASN A 28 1.94 16.75 -14.61
N LYS A 29 3.24 16.59 -14.79
CA LYS A 29 4.14 16.23 -13.70
C LYS A 29 4.41 17.35 -12.71
N VAL A 30 4.15 18.60 -13.09
CA VAL A 30 4.37 19.77 -12.22
C VAL A 30 3.13 20.65 -12.21
N ARG A 31 2.66 20.98 -11.01
CA ARG A 31 1.54 21.90 -10.80
C ARG A 31 1.89 22.92 -9.73
N MET A 32 1.65 24.19 -10.03
CA MET A 32 1.86 25.30 -9.11
C MET A 32 0.54 26.02 -8.83
N ILE A 33 0.32 26.36 -7.58
CA ILE A 33 -0.72 27.29 -7.12
C ILE A 33 0.03 28.40 -6.39
N CYS A 34 0.04 29.61 -6.95
CA CYS A 34 0.75 30.74 -6.36
C CYS A 34 0.07 31.27 -5.12
N ASP A 35 -1.26 31.25 -5.11
CA ASP A 35 -2.13 31.75 -4.05
C ASP A 35 -3.48 31.03 -4.16
N CYS A 36 -3.87 30.29 -3.13
CA CYS A 36 -5.17 29.59 -3.10
C CYS A 36 -6.36 30.52 -2.83
N SER A 37 -6.12 31.72 -2.31
CA SER A 37 -7.15 32.72 -1.99
C SER A 37 -7.41 33.69 -3.15
N ALA A 38 -6.58 33.67 -4.19
CA ALA A 38 -6.77 34.52 -5.37
C ALA A 38 -8.01 34.10 -6.17
N PRO A 39 -8.88 35.06 -6.59
CA PRO A 39 -10.06 34.74 -7.39
C PRO A 39 -9.66 34.22 -8.78
N PRO A 40 -10.27 33.12 -9.27
CA PRO A 40 -9.97 32.60 -10.59
C PRO A 40 -10.45 33.56 -11.69
N VAL A 41 -9.69 33.64 -12.77
CA VAL A 41 -10.04 34.45 -13.95
C VAL A 41 -10.71 33.55 -15.00
N ASN A 42 -11.86 34.00 -15.51
CA ASN A 42 -12.63 33.25 -16.51
C ASN A 42 -11.94 33.28 -17.89
N VAL A 43 -11.95 32.13 -18.57
CA VAL A 43 -11.54 32.04 -19.98
C VAL A 43 -12.73 32.46 -20.84
N ILE A 44 -12.50 33.36 -21.80
CA ILE A 44 -13.49 33.75 -22.80
C ILE A 44 -13.38 32.77 -23.96
N GLN A 45 -14.45 32.03 -24.24
CA GLN A 45 -14.52 31.05 -25.32
C GLN A 45 -15.52 31.49 -26.39
N ASP A 46 -15.16 31.31 -27.68
CA ASP A 46 -16.09 31.54 -28.80
C ASP A 46 -17.25 30.54 -28.73
N LYS A 47 -18.48 31.04 -28.88
CA LYS A 47 -19.72 30.24 -28.88
C LYS A 47 -19.77 29.22 -30.02
N LYS A 48 -18.94 29.37 -31.05
CA LYS A 48 -18.82 28.41 -32.16
C LYS A 48 -18.17 27.09 -31.76
N LEU A 49 -17.40 27.07 -30.67
CA LEU A 49 -16.79 25.84 -30.16
C LEU A 49 -17.86 24.98 -29.48
N PRO A 50 -18.05 23.71 -29.90
CA PRO A 50 -19.14 22.86 -29.42
C PRO A 50 -18.96 22.41 -27.96
N GLU A 51 -17.72 22.37 -27.48
CA GLU A 51 -17.37 21.88 -26.15
C GLU A 51 -16.45 22.86 -25.41
N ALA A 52 -16.48 22.81 -24.08
CA ALA A 52 -15.61 23.64 -23.24
C ALA A 52 -14.13 23.27 -23.46
N LEU A 53 -13.26 24.28 -23.50
CA LEU A 53 -11.81 24.08 -23.60
C LEU A 53 -11.29 23.24 -22.43
N THR A 54 -10.51 22.20 -22.75
CA THR A 54 -9.81 21.43 -21.72
C THR A 54 -8.53 22.14 -21.30
N LEU A 55 -8.47 22.53 -20.02
CA LEU A 55 -7.27 23.14 -19.43
C LEU A 55 -6.38 22.11 -18.73
N CYS A 56 -6.59 20.80 -18.98
CA CYS A 56 -5.85 19.75 -18.29
C CYS A 56 -4.33 19.95 -18.41
N GLY A 57 -3.81 20.35 -19.58
CA GLY A 57 -2.39 20.61 -19.82
C GLY A 57 -1.90 22.02 -19.43
N SER A 58 -2.78 22.90 -18.93
CA SER A 58 -2.41 24.28 -18.63
C SER A 58 -1.69 24.39 -17.30
N THR A 59 -0.52 25.03 -17.30
CA THR A 59 0.25 25.31 -16.08
C THR A 59 -0.38 26.37 -15.17
N LEU A 60 -1.36 27.13 -15.69
CA LEU A 60 -2.08 28.19 -14.97
C LEU A 60 -3.52 27.79 -14.60
N ARG A 61 -3.87 26.51 -14.76
CA ARG A 61 -5.22 26.03 -14.43
C ARG A 61 -5.55 26.27 -12.96
N ALA A 62 -6.66 26.97 -12.72
CA ALA A 62 -7.14 27.26 -11.37
C ALA A 62 -7.40 25.97 -10.55
N PRO A 63 -7.15 25.99 -9.22
CA PRO A 63 -7.55 24.89 -8.35
C PRO A 63 -9.07 24.78 -8.25
N HIS A 64 -9.54 23.55 -8.02
CA HIS A 64 -10.93 23.34 -7.62
C HIS A 64 -11.18 23.97 -6.24
N GLY A 65 -12.35 24.57 -6.02
CA GLY A 65 -12.68 25.30 -4.79
C GLY A 65 -12.50 24.49 -3.50
N CYS A 66 -12.86 23.20 -3.52
CA CYS A 66 -12.62 22.30 -2.38
C CYS A 66 -11.12 22.23 -2.01
N HIS A 67 -10.23 22.10 -3.00
CA HIS A 67 -8.79 22.03 -2.74
C HIS A 67 -8.20 23.40 -2.32
N ALA A 68 -8.74 24.50 -2.85
CA ALA A 68 -8.35 25.84 -2.40
C ALA A 68 -8.71 26.06 -0.91
N GLN A 69 -9.90 25.61 -0.50
CA GLN A 69 -10.30 25.63 0.91
C GLN A 69 -9.46 24.67 1.76
N TYR A 70 -9.11 23.48 1.25
CA TYR A 70 -8.24 22.52 1.95
C TYR A 70 -6.87 23.15 2.25
N MET A 71 -6.28 23.80 1.24
CA MET A 71 -5.04 24.54 1.35
C MET A 71 -5.11 25.63 2.43
N SER A 72 -6.19 26.42 2.43
CA SER A 72 -6.45 27.45 3.44
C SER A 72 -6.56 26.87 4.85
N ASN A 73 -7.31 25.77 5.02
CA ASN A 73 -7.47 25.07 6.30
C ASN A 73 -6.13 24.53 6.84
N MET A 74 -5.25 24.07 5.94
CA MET A 74 -3.91 23.58 6.26
C MET A 74 -2.89 24.72 6.49
N GLY A 75 -3.27 25.98 6.25
CA GLY A 75 -2.37 27.14 6.31
C GLY A 75 -1.41 27.27 5.11
N SER A 76 -1.57 26.43 4.08
CA SER A 76 -0.72 26.43 2.89
C SER A 76 -1.28 27.36 1.82
N ILE A 77 -0.76 28.60 1.74
CA ILE A 77 -1.26 29.61 0.78
C ILE A 77 -0.76 29.33 -0.65
N ALA A 78 0.49 28.91 -0.80
CA ALA A 78 1.06 28.52 -2.09
C ALA A 78 1.53 27.07 -2.06
N SER A 79 1.43 26.39 -3.20
CA SER A 79 1.83 24.99 -3.34
C SER A 79 2.51 24.72 -4.68
N LEU A 80 3.60 23.97 -4.65
CA LEU A 80 4.24 23.37 -5.82
C LEU A 80 4.24 21.86 -5.63
N VAL A 81 3.49 21.16 -6.48
CA VAL A 81 3.37 19.70 -6.46
C VAL A 81 4.05 19.14 -7.69
N MET A 82 4.87 18.11 -7.48
CA MET A 82 5.57 17.41 -8.54
C MET A 82 5.40 15.90 -8.39
N SER A 83 5.17 15.19 -9.49
CA SER A 83 4.91 13.75 -9.46
C SER A 83 6.17 12.91 -9.59
N ILE A 84 6.21 11.83 -8.82
CA ILE A 84 7.20 10.76 -8.92
C ILE A 84 6.51 9.57 -9.57
N THR A 85 6.99 9.18 -10.74
CA THR A 85 6.47 8.03 -11.48
C THR A 85 7.50 6.94 -11.56
N ILE A 86 7.11 5.70 -11.32
CA ILE A 86 7.94 4.51 -11.57
C ILE A 86 7.32 3.67 -12.68
N ASN A 87 8.09 2.71 -13.19
CA ASN A 87 7.55 1.73 -14.11
C ASN A 87 6.63 0.79 -13.33
N GLU A 88 5.52 0.42 -13.95
CA GLU A 88 4.66 -0.65 -13.47
C GLU A 88 5.27 -1.96 -13.96
N ASP A 89 5.56 -2.86 -13.03
CA ASP A 89 5.82 -4.25 -13.37
C ASP A 89 4.44 -4.89 -13.54
N ASP A 90 4.15 -5.36 -14.75
CA ASP A 90 2.89 -6.07 -15.05
C ASP A 90 2.87 -7.36 -14.21
N ASP A 91 2.20 -7.33 -13.06
CA ASP A 91 1.82 -8.54 -12.34
C ASP A 91 0.91 -9.35 -13.27
N GLU A 92 1.39 -10.54 -13.64
CA GLU A 92 0.80 -11.51 -14.57
C GLU A 92 -0.74 -11.54 -14.55
N THR A 93 -1.39 -10.92 -15.54
CA THR A 93 -2.68 -11.36 -16.09
C THR A 93 -3.00 -10.62 -17.38
N GLY A 94 -2.65 -11.21 -18.52
CA GLY A 94 -3.24 -10.84 -19.81
C GLY A 94 -2.25 -10.59 -20.93
N SER A 95 -2.51 -11.29 -22.03
CA SER A 95 -1.90 -11.18 -23.35
C SER A 95 -1.69 -9.76 -23.90
N ASP A 96 -0.66 -9.66 -24.74
CA ASP A 96 -0.34 -8.62 -25.73
C ASP A 96 0.36 -7.35 -25.23
N GLN A 97 1.69 -7.31 -25.45
CA GLN A 97 2.58 -6.16 -25.74
C GLN A 97 2.08 -4.73 -25.38
N GLN A 98 1.45 -4.55 -24.24
CA GLN A 98 1.09 -3.24 -23.73
C GLN A 98 2.33 -2.64 -23.09
N GLN A 99 2.68 -1.44 -23.57
CA GLN A 99 3.80 -0.66 -23.04
C GLN A 99 3.74 -0.66 -21.52
N LYS A 100 4.82 -1.10 -20.86
CA LYS A 100 5.00 -1.00 -19.40
C LYS A 100 4.34 0.29 -18.88
N GLY A 101 3.27 0.14 -18.12
CA GLY A 101 2.52 1.27 -17.58
C GLY A 101 3.44 2.16 -16.74
N ARG A 102 3.15 3.45 -16.66
CA ARG A 102 3.75 4.32 -15.64
C ARG A 102 2.75 4.52 -14.52
N LYS A 103 3.17 4.17 -13.31
CA LYS A 103 2.37 4.35 -12.09
C LYS A 103 2.84 5.57 -11.32
N LEU A 104 1.87 6.29 -10.72
CA LEU A 104 2.16 7.37 -9.79
C LEU A 104 2.61 6.75 -8.46
N TRP A 105 3.91 6.82 -8.17
CA TRP A 105 4.47 6.27 -6.94
C TRP A 105 4.21 7.19 -5.74
N GLY A 106 4.36 8.50 -5.97
CA GLY A 106 4.19 9.51 -4.94
C GLY A 106 4.31 10.93 -5.48
N LEU A 107 4.28 11.89 -4.58
CA LEU A 107 4.38 13.31 -4.89
C LEU A 107 5.44 13.97 -4.02
N VAL A 108 6.18 14.92 -4.59
CA VAL A 108 6.91 15.93 -3.81
C VAL A 108 6.04 17.17 -3.75
N VAL A 109 5.64 17.54 -2.54
CA VAL A 109 4.75 18.66 -2.29
C VAL A 109 5.50 19.72 -1.50
N CYS A 110 5.60 20.92 -2.05
CA CYS A 110 6.17 22.08 -1.38
C CYS A 110 5.04 23.03 -0.97
N HIS A 111 4.98 23.38 0.32
CA HIS A 111 4.02 24.34 0.86
C HIS A 111 4.69 25.67 1.20
N HIS A 112 3.93 26.76 1.11
CA HIS A 112 4.36 28.06 1.58
C HIS A 112 3.20 28.80 2.27
N MET A 113 3.48 29.42 3.41
CA MET A 113 2.51 30.18 4.22
C MET A 113 2.11 31.54 3.61
N SER A 114 2.64 31.88 2.43
CA SER A 114 2.40 33.15 1.76
C SER A 114 2.40 32.92 0.25
N PRO A 115 1.80 33.81 -0.55
CA PRO A 115 1.83 33.70 -1.99
C PRO A 115 3.26 33.56 -2.51
N ARG A 116 3.50 32.60 -3.39
CA ARG A 116 4.84 32.34 -3.92
C ARG A 116 4.77 31.86 -5.37
N PHE A 117 5.44 32.63 -6.24
CA PHE A 117 5.63 32.28 -7.63
C PHE A 117 6.98 31.60 -7.85
N VAL A 118 6.99 30.51 -8.63
CA VAL A 118 8.19 29.78 -9.03
C VAL A 118 8.34 29.87 -10.55
N PRO A 119 9.40 30.51 -11.07
CA PRO A 119 9.64 30.65 -12.50
C PRO A 119 9.67 29.30 -13.22
N PHE A 120 9.18 29.28 -14.47
CA PHE A 120 9.14 28.05 -15.27
C PHE A 120 10.50 27.35 -15.40
N PRO A 121 11.64 28.03 -15.64
CA PRO A 121 12.94 27.36 -15.74
C PRO A 121 13.30 26.58 -14.47
N LEU A 122 12.98 27.11 -13.30
CA LEU A 122 13.22 26.43 -12.02
C LEU A 122 12.29 25.24 -11.85
N ARG A 123 11.00 25.38 -12.20
CA ARG A 123 10.04 24.26 -12.18
C ARG A 123 10.48 23.11 -13.10
N TYR A 124 11.00 23.45 -14.28
CA TYR A 124 11.50 22.47 -15.25
C TYR A 124 12.77 21.77 -14.73
N ALA A 125 13.68 22.50 -14.09
CA ALA A 125 14.85 21.90 -13.46
C ALA A 125 14.47 20.94 -12.31
N CYS A 126 13.49 21.32 -11.47
CA CYS A 126 12.97 20.43 -10.43
C CYS A 126 12.27 19.20 -11.00
N GLU A 127 11.53 19.34 -12.11
CA GLU A 127 10.95 18.20 -12.81
C GLU A 127 12.03 17.21 -13.26
N PHE A 128 13.10 17.70 -13.89
CA PHE A 128 14.21 16.87 -14.33
C PHE A 128 14.87 16.13 -13.16
N LEU A 129 15.11 16.83 -12.03
CA LEU A 129 15.65 16.21 -10.83
C LEU A 129 14.76 15.05 -10.33
N LEU A 130 13.44 15.22 -10.37
CA LEU A 130 12.51 14.17 -9.96
C LEU A 130 12.41 13.02 -10.95
N GLN A 131 12.67 13.25 -12.24
CA GLN A 131 12.81 12.17 -13.20
C GLN A 131 14.03 11.30 -12.87
N VAL A 132 15.18 11.92 -12.54
CA VAL A 132 16.38 11.20 -12.09
C VAL A 132 16.11 10.46 -10.78
N PHE A 133 15.45 11.10 -9.82
CA PHE A 133 15.03 10.44 -8.58
C PHE A 133 14.13 9.23 -8.84
N GLY A 134 13.14 9.35 -9.73
CA GLY A 134 12.25 8.25 -10.11
C GLY A 134 13.00 7.07 -10.72
N ILE A 135 14.04 7.30 -11.53
CA ILE A 135 14.90 6.23 -12.07
C ILE A 135 15.65 5.51 -10.95
N GLN A 136 16.27 6.26 -10.02
CA GLN A 136 16.98 5.64 -8.91
C GLN A 136 16.03 4.87 -8.00
N LEU A 137 14.87 5.43 -7.70
CA LEU A 137 13.83 4.78 -6.91
C LEU A 137 13.37 3.48 -7.56
N ASN A 138 13.13 3.48 -8.88
CA ASN A 138 12.76 2.28 -9.61
C ASN A 138 13.83 1.18 -9.47
N LYS A 139 15.11 1.56 -9.58
CA LYS A 139 16.23 0.63 -9.37
C LYS A 139 16.27 0.07 -7.95
N GLU A 140 16.06 0.89 -6.93
CA GLU A 140 16.02 0.40 -5.54
C GLU A 140 14.86 -0.58 -5.30
N VAL A 141 13.69 -0.29 -5.87
CA VAL A 141 12.52 -1.19 -5.81
C VAL A 141 12.83 -2.52 -6.51
N GLU A 142 13.38 -2.49 -7.72
CA GLU A 142 13.79 -3.68 -8.47
C GLU A 142 14.84 -4.50 -7.70
N LEU A 143 15.87 -3.86 -7.13
CA LEU A 143 16.91 -4.53 -6.34
C LEU A 143 16.35 -5.18 -5.08
N ALA A 144 15.42 -4.51 -4.39
CA ALA A 144 14.75 -5.06 -3.22
C ALA A 144 13.91 -6.31 -3.59
N ALA A 145 13.19 -6.25 -4.72
CA ALA A 145 12.43 -7.37 -5.25
C ALA A 145 13.34 -8.57 -5.60
N GLN A 146 14.44 -8.32 -6.34
CA GLN A 146 15.43 -9.35 -6.71
C GLN A 146 16.08 -9.99 -5.47
N ALA A 147 16.44 -9.19 -4.46
CA ALA A 147 17.01 -9.70 -3.22
C ALA A 147 16.02 -10.61 -2.48
N LYS A 148 14.74 -10.22 -2.44
CA LYS A 148 13.67 -11.03 -1.87
C LYS A 148 13.47 -12.34 -2.64
N GLU A 149 13.40 -12.28 -3.96
CA GLU A 149 13.24 -13.46 -4.82
C GLU A 149 14.41 -14.45 -4.66
N LYS A 150 15.65 -13.95 -4.67
CA LYS A 150 16.85 -14.76 -4.43
C LYS A 150 16.81 -15.44 -3.06
N ASN A 151 16.34 -14.73 -2.02
CA ASN A 151 16.19 -15.31 -0.69
C ASN A 151 15.13 -16.43 -0.66
N ILE A 152 14.00 -16.21 -1.33
CA ILE A 152 12.92 -17.20 -1.46
C ILE A 152 13.44 -18.45 -2.18
N LEU A 153 14.07 -18.31 -3.36
CA LEU A 153 14.59 -19.43 -4.13
C LEU A 153 15.65 -20.24 -3.36
N ARG A 154 16.55 -19.56 -2.65
CA ARG A 154 17.55 -20.22 -1.79
C ARG A 154 16.88 -21.03 -0.68
N THR A 155 15.90 -20.43 -0.02
CA THR A 155 15.17 -21.07 1.08
C THR A 155 14.35 -22.27 0.58
N GLN A 156 13.62 -22.11 -0.53
CA GLN A 156 12.87 -23.18 -1.17
C GLN A 156 13.77 -24.36 -1.57
N THR A 157 14.94 -24.09 -2.16
CA THR A 157 15.88 -25.15 -2.56
C THR A 157 16.33 -25.99 -1.36
N LEU A 158 16.66 -25.33 -0.25
CA LEU A 158 17.07 -26.00 0.99
C LEU A 158 15.92 -26.80 1.61
N LEU A 159 14.73 -26.22 1.68
CA LEU A 159 13.55 -26.90 2.22
C LEU A 159 13.15 -28.11 1.35
N CYS A 160 13.25 -28.01 0.03
CA CYS A 160 13.00 -29.15 -0.89
C CYS A 160 14.00 -30.30 -0.65
N ASP A 161 15.29 -30.01 -0.51
CA ASP A 161 16.29 -31.04 -0.16
C ASP A 161 15.99 -31.69 1.21
N MET A 162 15.55 -30.90 2.18
CA MET A 162 15.17 -31.40 3.51
C MET A 162 13.91 -32.27 3.47
N LEU A 163 12.91 -31.91 2.66
CA LEU A 163 11.72 -32.73 2.43
C LEU A 163 12.07 -34.08 1.80
N LEU A 164 13.03 -34.12 0.88
CA LEU A 164 13.46 -35.38 0.24
C LEU A 164 14.14 -36.35 1.22
N ARG A 165 14.68 -35.84 2.33
CA ARG A 165 15.41 -36.65 3.32
C ARG A 165 14.53 -37.11 4.49
N ASP A 166 13.61 -36.27 4.97
CA ASP A 166 12.89 -36.53 6.24
C ASP A 166 11.51 -35.83 6.32
N ALA A 167 10.76 -35.78 5.21
CA ALA A 167 9.48 -35.07 5.11
C ALA A 167 8.44 -35.50 6.17
N PRO A 168 7.65 -34.56 6.75
CA PRO A 168 7.75 -33.08 6.76
C PRO A 168 8.40 -32.53 8.04
N ILE A 169 9.04 -33.36 8.86
CA ILE A 169 9.59 -32.96 10.17
C ILE A 169 10.89 -32.16 10.00
N GLY A 170 11.68 -32.47 8.97
CA GLY A 170 12.96 -31.80 8.72
C GLY A 170 12.83 -30.28 8.62
N ILE A 171 11.79 -29.78 7.93
CA ILE A 171 11.56 -28.34 7.71
C ILE A 171 11.16 -27.56 8.97
N PHE A 172 10.86 -28.26 10.08
CA PHE A 172 10.63 -27.66 11.41
C PHE A 172 11.78 -27.87 12.38
N THR A 173 12.68 -28.83 12.14
CA THR A 173 13.72 -29.22 13.11
C THR A 173 15.12 -28.73 12.75
N GLN A 174 15.39 -28.41 11.49
CA GLN A 174 16.71 -27.94 11.03
C GLN A 174 16.66 -26.48 10.60
N SER A 175 17.84 -25.87 10.39
CA SER A 175 17.98 -24.49 9.92
C SER A 175 18.60 -24.47 8.51
N PRO A 176 18.08 -23.69 7.57
CA PRO A 176 16.88 -22.85 7.66
C PRO A 176 15.58 -23.66 7.78
N ASN A 177 14.55 -23.05 8.37
CA ASN A 177 13.24 -23.67 8.61
C ASN A 177 12.11 -22.91 7.88
N VAL A 178 10.87 -23.36 8.08
CA VAL A 178 9.68 -22.75 7.46
C VAL A 178 9.45 -21.27 7.79
N MET A 179 9.97 -20.76 8.92
CA MET A 179 9.85 -19.34 9.28
C MET A 179 10.78 -18.46 8.42
N ASP A 180 11.82 -19.02 7.79
CA ASP A 180 12.70 -18.28 6.89
C ASP A 180 12.06 -18.02 5.52
N LEU A 181 10.99 -18.75 5.18
CA LEU A 181 10.27 -18.61 3.92
C LEU A 181 9.26 -17.44 3.95
N VAL A 182 8.62 -17.24 5.11
CA VAL A 182 7.55 -16.27 5.29
C VAL A 182 7.85 -15.46 6.54
N ASN A 183 7.86 -14.13 6.42
CA ASN A 183 7.98 -13.27 7.60
C ASN A 183 6.81 -13.55 8.56
N CYS A 184 7.09 -14.15 9.70
CA CYS A 184 6.13 -14.62 10.69
C CYS A 184 6.76 -14.61 12.08
N ASP A 185 5.92 -14.59 13.11
CA ASP A 185 6.35 -14.61 14.50
C ASP A 185 6.40 -16.04 15.05
N GLY A 186 5.69 -16.97 14.40
CA GLY A 186 5.78 -18.40 14.67
C GLY A 186 5.21 -19.26 13.54
N ALA A 187 5.46 -20.56 13.64
CA ALA A 187 4.95 -21.57 12.72
C ALA A 187 4.64 -22.86 13.47
N ALA A 188 3.66 -23.62 12.98
CA ALA A 188 3.30 -24.93 13.54
C ALA A 188 3.06 -25.97 12.45
N LEU A 189 3.49 -27.21 12.71
CA LEU A 189 3.13 -28.39 11.93
C LEU A 189 2.25 -29.29 12.79
N CYS A 190 1.05 -29.57 12.31
CA CYS A 190 0.23 -30.67 12.80
C CYS A 190 0.37 -31.82 11.80
N TYR A 191 1.13 -32.86 12.16
CA TYR A 191 1.35 -34.02 11.31
C TYR A 191 1.20 -35.31 12.09
N ARG A 192 0.34 -36.23 11.63
CA ARG A 192 0.08 -37.53 12.29
C ARG A 192 -0.28 -37.41 13.79
N LYS A 193 -1.04 -36.38 14.15
CA LYS A 193 -1.44 -36.04 15.55
C LYS A 193 -0.28 -35.60 16.46
N GLN A 194 0.88 -35.30 15.91
CA GLN A 194 1.99 -34.68 16.62
C GLN A 194 2.13 -33.22 16.19
N PHE A 195 2.66 -32.40 17.09
CA PHE A 195 2.87 -30.97 16.89
C PHE A 195 4.36 -30.65 16.90
N TRP A 196 4.77 -29.82 15.95
CA TRP A 196 6.09 -29.16 15.97
C TRP A 196 5.85 -27.67 15.90
N LEU A 197 6.31 -26.94 16.91
CA LEU A 197 6.04 -25.53 17.10
C LEU A 197 7.36 -24.74 17.05
N LEU A 198 7.35 -23.59 16.38
CA LEU A 198 8.47 -22.68 16.28
C LEU A 198 7.99 -21.24 16.55
N GLY A 199 8.74 -20.49 17.36
CA GLY A 199 8.40 -19.10 17.67
C GLY A 199 7.13 -18.95 18.51
N ILE A 200 6.33 -17.93 18.20
CA ILE A 200 5.08 -17.60 18.89
C ILE A 200 3.92 -18.37 18.23
N THR A 201 3.40 -19.37 18.93
CA THR A 201 2.30 -20.20 18.44
C THR A 201 1.18 -20.30 19.47
N PRO A 202 -0.05 -20.63 19.05
CA PRO A 202 -1.07 -21.11 19.99
C PRO A 202 -0.62 -22.43 20.64
N SER A 203 -1.27 -22.79 21.74
CA SER A 203 -1.11 -24.12 22.37
C SER A 203 -1.68 -25.24 21.49
N ASP A 204 -1.24 -26.48 21.71
CA ASP A 204 -1.71 -27.67 20.97
C ASP A 204 -3.25 -27.78 20.93
N SER A 205 -3.94 -27.50 22.05
CA SER A 205 -5.40 -27.51 22.10
C SER A 205 -6.01 -26.42 21.23
N GLN A 206 -5.45 -25.20 21.26
CA GLN A 206 -5.92 -24.09 20.43
C GLN A 206 -5.65 -24.35 18.94
N ILE A 207 -4.53 -24.98 18.60
CA ILE A 207 -4.24 -25.40 17.21
C ILE A 207 -5.28 -26.43 16.75
N MET A 208 -5.69 -27.36 17.62
CA MET A 208 -6.74 -28.32 17.28
C MET A 208 -8.11 -27.66 17.09
N ASP A 209 -8.44 -26.64 17.86
CA ASP A 209 -9.66 -25.84 17.67
C ASP A 209 -9.63 -25.11 16.31
N ILE A 210 -8.47 -24.57 15.91
CA ILE A 210 -8.26 -23.95 14.60
C ILE A 210 -8.41 -24.99 13.48
N VAL A 211 -7.83 -26.19 13.62
CA VAL A 211 -7.97 -27.28 12.65
C VAL A 211 -9.44 -27.71 12.50
N ALA A 212 -10.19 -27.79 13.60
CA ALA A 212 -11.61 -28.12 13.57
C ALA A 212 -12.41 -27.06 12.83
N TRP A 213 -12.18 -25.78 13.14
CA TRP A 213 -12.81 -24.65 12.46
C TRP A 213 -12.50 -24.62 10.95
N LEU A 214 -11.24 -24.82 10.55
CA LEU A 214 -10.86 -24.88 9.14
C LEU A 214 -11.55 -26.04 8.39
N ARG A 215 -11.74 -27.19 9.04
CA ARG A 215 -12.48 -28.31 8.45
C ARG A 215 -13.98 -28.10 8.37
N GLU A 216 -14.55 -27.30 9.25
CA GLU A 216 -15.98 -27.05 9.22
C GLU A 216 -16.35 -26.01 8.14
N TYR A 217 -15.57 -24.93 8.05
CA TYR A 217 -15.92 -23.78 7.21
C TYR A 217 -15.06 -23.63 5.95
N HIS A 218 -13.90 -24.29 5.87
CA HIS A 218 -12.90 -24.08 4.80
C HIS A 218 -12.37 -25.38 4.16
N ASP A 219 -13.04 -26.54 4.34
CA ASP A 219 -12.50 -27.85 3.93
C ASP A 219 -12.26 -28.03 2.42
N SER A 220 -13.03 -27.30 1.61
CA SER A 220 -12.95 -27.29 0.15
C SER A 220 -11.74 -26.52 -0.40
N SER A 221 -11.03 -25.78 0.46
CA SER A 221 -9.84 -25.01 0.09
C SER A 221 -8.55 -25.77 0.42
N THR A 222 -7.45 -25.40 -0.24
CA THR A 222 -6.11 -25.90 0.08
C THR A 222 -5.49 -25.24 1.31
N GLY A 223 -6.14 -24.23 1.87
CA GLY A 223 -5.63 -23.41 2.97
C GLY A 223 -6.39 -22.10 3.14
N LEU A 224 -5.99 -21.31 4.12
CA LEU A 224 -6.56 -20.00 4.45
C LEU A 224 -5.43 -19.02 4.75
N SER A 225 -5.57 -17.76 4.34
CA SER A 225 -4.71 -16.66 4.78
C SER A 225 -5.58 -15.51 5.28
N THR A 226 -5.30 -15.02 6.48
CA THR A 226 -5.99 -13.89 7.11
C THR A 226 -5.02 -13.09 7.97
N ASP A 227 -5.21 -11.77 8.03
CA ASP A 227 -4.51 -10.87 8.95
C ASP A 227 -5.21 -10.71 10.31
N SER A 228 -6.45 -11.20 10.43
CA SER A 228 -7.24 -11.19 11.66
C SER A 228 -8.13 -12.42 11.76
N LEU A 229 -7.75 -13.39 12.60
CA LEU A 229 -8.57 -14.57 12.93
C LEU A 229 -9.96 -14.19 13.48
N THR A 230 -10.06 -13.05 14.17
CA THR A 230 -11.34 -12.52 14.66
C THR A 230 -12.25 -12.11 13.51
N GLU A 231 -11.74 -11.35 12.53
CA GLU A 231 -12.52 -10.92 11.35
C GLU A 231 -12.81 -12.08 10.39
N ALA A 232 -11.91 -13.07 10.33
CA ALA A 232 -12.14 -14.31 9.61
C ALA A 232 -13.26 -15.18 10.24
N GLY A 233 -13.69 -14.88 11.46
CA GLY A 233 -14.79 -15.57 12.14
C GLY A 233 -14.37 -16.80 12.94
N PHE A 234 -13.09 -16.94 13.33
CA PHE A 234 -12.67 -18.01 14.24
C PHE A 234 -13.18 -17.74 15.66
N PRO A 235 -14.05 -18.61 16.23
CA PRO A 235 -14.69 -18.34 17.53
C PRO A 235 -13.70 -18.24 18.71
N GLY A 236 -12.57 -18.95 18.64
CA GLY A 236 -11.53 -18.96 19.68
C GLY A 236 -10.54 -17.79 19.61
N ALA A 237 -10.69 -16.85 18.67
CA ALA A 237 -9.70 -15.81 18.42
C ALA A 237 -9.41 -14.93 19.65
N ALA A 238 -10.44 -14.61 20.44
CA ALA A 238 -10.28 -13.81 21.66
C ALA A 238 -9.34 -14.46 22.70
N ALA A 239 -9.26 -15.79 22.73
CA ALA A 239 -8.40 -16.53 23.66
C ALA A 239 -6.93 -16.57 23.20
N LEU A 240 -6.65 -16.28 21.92
CA LEU A 240 -5.29 -16.18 21.39
C LEU A 240 -4.64 -14.82 21.73
N GLY A 241 -5.47 -13.79 21.90
CA GLY A 241 -5.04 -12.43 22.25
C GLY A 241 -4.09 -11.82 21.20
N ASP A 242 -3.29 -10.86 21.65
CA ASP A 242 -2.36 -10.12 20.78
C ASP A 242 -1.16 -10.96 20.30
N ALA A 243 -0.93 -12.13 20.89
CA ALA A 243 0.18 -12.99 20.51
C ALA A 243 -0.03 -13.64 19.13
N VAL A 244 -1.27 -13.93 18.75
CA VAL A 244 -1.60 -14.55 17.45
C VAL A 244 -2.89 -13.93 16.90
N CYS A 245 -2.74 -13.07 15.89
CA CYS A 245 -3.85 -12.40 15.21
C CYS A 245 -3.95 -12.80 13.74
N GLY A 246 -2.82 -12.77 13.01
CA GLY A 246 -2.74 -13.19 11.63
C GLY A 246 -2.37 -14.67 11.51
N MET A 247 -2.90 -15.34 10.50
CA MET A 247 -2.61 -16.75 10.23
C MET A 247 -2.59 -17.01 8.73
N ALA A 248 -1.59 -17.77 8.28
CA ALA A 248 -1.65 -18.52 7.04
C ALA A 248 -1.62 -20.02 7.36
N ALA A 249 -2.55 -20.79 6.81
CA ALA A 249 -2.67 -22.23 7.00
C ALA A 249 -2.67 -22.93 5.63
N ILE A 250 -1.90 -24.00 5.51
CA ILE A 250 -1.87 -24.87 4.33
C ILE A 250 -2.24 -26.28 4.75
N LYS A 251 -3.23 -26.87 4.06
CA LYS A 251 -3.70 -28.24 4.25
C LYS A 251 -2.81 -29.19 3.45
N ILE A 252 -2.04 -30.04 4.13
CA ILE A 252 -1.26 -31.12 3.49
C ILE A 252 -2.19 -32.30 3.17
N SER A 253 -3.02 -32.68 4.14
CA SER A 253 -3.99 -33.75 4.04
C SER A 253 -5.25 -33.37 4.83
N THR A 254 -6.29 -34.21 4.82
CA THR A 254 -7.45 -33.99 5.72
C THR A 254 -7.00 -33.90 7.20
N LYS A 255 -5.96 -34.66 7.54
CA LYS A 255 -5.18 -34.80 8.78
C LYS A 255 -4.39 -33.59 9.23
N ASP A 256 -3.64 -33.07 8.28
CA ASP A 256 -2.34 -32.49 8.53
C ASP A 256 -2.24 -31.08 7.93
N PHE A 257 -1.68 -30.17 8.71
CA PHE A 257 -1.65 -28.74 8.41
C PHE A 257 -0.28 -28.14 8.75
N ILE A 258 0.12 -27.15 7.96
CA ILE A 258 1.19 -26.23 8.30
C ILE A 258 0.55 -24.86 8.55
N PHE A 259 1.01 -24.19 9.60
CA PHE A 259 0.57 -22.86 10.00
C PHE A 259 1.76 -21.92 10.09
N TRP A 260 1.51 -20.65 9.73
CA TRP A 260 2.34 -19.50 10.06
C TRP A 260 1.46 -18.50 10.80
N PHE A 261 1.98 -17.95 11.90
CA PHE A 261 1.27 -17.02 12.76
C PHE A 261 1.97 -15.67 12.79
N ARG A 262 1.19 -14.60 12.92
CA ARG A 262 1.68 -13.27 13.23
C ARG A 262 0.96 -12.70 14.43
N SER A 263 1.73 -12.08 15.31
CA SER A 263 1.21 -11.32 16.44
C SER A 263 0.54 -10.04 15.96
N HIS A 264 -0.29 -9.48 16.83
CA HIS A 264 -0.83 -8.15 16.63
C HIS A 264 0.33 -7.16 16.51
N THR A 265 0.46 -6.52 15.36
CA THR A 265 1.37 -5.38 15.22
C THR A 265 0.56 -4.12 15.43
N ALA A 266 0.69 -3.50 16.61
CA ALA A 266 0.11 -2.19 16.87
C ALA A 266 0.71 -1.18 15.89
N LYS A 267 -0.04 -0.85 14.83
CA LYS A 267 0.30 0.26 13.96
C LYS A 267 -0.36 1.51 14.53
N GLU A 268 0.41 2.32 15.25
CA GLU A 268 -0.01 3.68 15.56
C GLU A 268 0.08 4.51 14.28
N ILE A 269 -1.05 4.64 13.58
CA ILE A 269 -1.15 5.50 12.40
C ILE A 269 -1.57 6.88 12.89
N LYS A 270 -0.64 7.84 12.81
CA LYS A 270 -0.96 9.25 13.04
C LYS A 270 -1.66 9.80 11.80
N TRP A 271 -2.88 10.30 11.96
CA TRP A 271 -3.66 10.87 10.86
C TRP A 271 -3.60 12.39 10.90
N GLY A 272 -3.35 13.03 9.76
CA GLY A 272 -3.38 14.48 9.59
C GLY A 272 -4.79 15.05 9.48
N GLY A 273 -5.72 14.60 10.34
CA GLY A 273 -7.15 14.89 10.28
C GLY A 273 -7.99 13.62 10.35
N ALA A 274 -8.92 13.46 9.40
CA ALA A 274 -9.82 12.31 9.35
C ALA A 274 -9.09 10.99 9.02
N LYS A 275 -9.57 9.88 9.58
CA LYS A 275 -9.11 8.53 9.23
C LYS A 275 -9.63 8.14 7.86
N HIS A 276 -8.89 7.29 7.14
CA HIS A 276 -9.38 6.75 5.87
C HIS A 276 -10.52 5.74 6.11
N GLU A 277 -11.71 6.05 5.62
CA GLU A 277 -12.85 5.12 5.56
C GLU A 277 -13.01 4.59 4.11
N PRO A 278 -12.90 3.27 3.88
CA PRO A 278 -13.01 2.68 2.54
C PRO A 278 -14.39 2.84 1.89
N SER A 279 -15.44 3.09 2.67
CA SER A 279 -16.85 3.11 2.25
C SER A 279 -17.39 4.51 1.90
N GLY A 280 -16.56 5.56 1.88
CA GLY A 280 -16.96 6.94 1.59
C GLY A 280 -17.23 7.25 0.10
N GLY A 281 -17.79 6.30 -0.65
CA GLY A 281 -18.16 6.48 -2.05
C GLY A 281 -19.47 7.24 -2.22
N ASN A 282 -19.45 8.24 -3.11
CA ASN A 282 -20.60 8.95 -3.70
C ASN A 282 -21.27 10.07 -2.89
N GLY A 283 -20.58 11.21 -2.83
CA GLY A 283 -21.26 12.52 -2.78
C GLY A 283 -21.45 13.09 -4.19
N GLU A 284 -22.42 12.57 -4.95
CA GLU A 284 -22.83 13.17 -6.23
C GLU A 284 -23.33 14.62 -6.02
N GLY A 285 -22.75 15.57 -6.76
CA GLY A 285 -23.37 16.87 -7.08
C GLY A 285 -23.56 17.90 -5.96
N ARG A 286 -23.21 17.65 -4.70
CA ARG A 286 -23.28 18.64 -3.60
C ARG A 286 -21.94 19.34 -3.39
N LYS A 287 -21.98 20.58 -2.84
CA LYS A 287 -20.80 21.38 -2.48
C LYS A 287 -19.80 20.49 -1.73
N MET A 288 -18.69 20.18 -2.39
CA MET A 288 -17.57 19.48 -1.76
C MET A 288 -16.86 20.44 -0.82
N HIS A 289 -16.89 20.11 0.47
CA HIS A 289 -16.10 20.77 1.49
C HIS A 289 -15.00 19.80 1.95
N PRO A 290 -13.77 20.28 2.13
CA PRO A 290 -12.66 19.49 2.66
C PRO A 290 -12.78 19.29 4.17
#